data_AF-A0A7J7GW73-F1
#
_entry.id   AF-A0A7J7GW73-F1
#
_cell.length_a   1.000
_cell.length_b   1.000
_cell.length_c   1.000
_cell.angle_alpha   90.00
_cell.angle_beta   90.00
_cell.angle_gamma   90.00
#
_symmetry.space_group_name_H-M   'P 1'
#
loop_
_entity.id
_entity.type
_entity.pdbx_description
1 polymer ?
#
loop_
_entity_poly.entity_id
_entity_poly.type
_entity_poly.pdbx_seq_one_letter_code
_entity_poly.pdbx_strand_id
1 'polypeptide(L)'
;MVGYSKDNKPSNDKVAEVMSEINGEAKQSLQSPCSSPTLPCPRPHQPNAPILQAFSHQRCQGHSANTVCISKSMLVDLNSSTMDIDTTSDGYDEGGYDQAESPEAYLARLHDVRSRTLADLIKKLDGLGRPVDAIVYDGFLPWALDVAKEFGILGVVFFTQTCAVNSIYYHVHKGLLPLPLSPGSTVLLPGLLPLEPWETPSFVYIYGSFPAFYDLVVNQFSNIDQTDWVLFNTFYKLEAEVVDWMAKLWRVRTIGPTVPSMYLDELLKDDTDYGINLFKPKSSVCMNWLSDKPISSVVSLGTALVLYINRNGGFLERMKGTGVDVIGLDWTVGYGRWKETFGKWN
;
A
#
# COMPACT_ATOMS: atom_id res chain seq x y z
N MET A 1 9.50 0.67 23.15
CA MET A 1 8.67 1.40 24.13
C MET A 1 8.73 2.86 23.73
N VAL A 2 7.77 3.32 22.92
CA VAL A 2 7.78 4.69 22.38
C VAL A 2 7.20 5.61 23.43
N GLY A 3 8.01 6.54 23.96
CA GLY A 3 7.53 7.64 24.76
C GLY A 3 6.80 8.63 23.85
N TYR A 4 5.47 8.64 23.90
CA TYR A 4 4.70 9.76 23.37
C TYR A 4 4.94 10.97 24.28
N SER A 5 5.66 11.97 23.78
CA SER A 5 5.68 13.30 24.38
C SER A 5 4.25 13.86 24.36
N LYS A 6 3.72 14.22 25.53
CA LYS A 6 2.35 14.75 25.69
C LYS A 6 2.17 16.15 25.08
N ASP A 7 3.23 16.80 24.65
CA ASP A 7 3.23 18.26 24.40
C ASP A 7 3.15 18.66 22.93
N ASN A 8 2.93 17.72 22.00
CA ASN A 8 2.93 18.02 20.56
C ASN A 8 1.69 17.49 19.83
N LYS A 9 0.50 17.79 20.36
CA LYS A 9 -0.74 17.65 19.56
C LYS A 9 -0.72 18.75 18.47
N PRO A 10 -0.74 18.41 17.17
CA PRO A 10 -0.92 19.43 16.14
C PRO A 10 -2.25 20.15 16.39
N SER A 11 -2.26 21.48 16.27
CA SER A 11 -3.50 22.26 16.34
C SER A 11 -4.42 21.86 15.19
N ASN A 12 -5.74 21.98 15.38
CA ASN A 12 -6.72 21.72 14.32
C ASN A 12 -6.42 22.52 13.04
N ASP A 13 -5.80 23.70 13.18
CA ASP A 13 -5.39 24.55 12.06
C ASP A 13 -4.30 23.91 11.20
N LYS A 14 -3.32 23.23 11.80
CA LYS A 14 -2.26 22.52 11.06
C LYS A 14 -2.80 21.31 10.30
N VAL A 15 -3.78 20.61 10.89
CA VAL A 15 -4.46 19.50 10.21
C VAL A 15 -5.26 20.03 9.02
N ALA A 16 -5.98 21.16 9.20
CA ALA A 16 -6.74 21.78 8.12
C ALA A 16 -5.86 22.27 6.97
N GLU A 17 -4.68 22.83 7.27
CA GLU A 17 -3.69 23.24 6.27
C GLU A 17 -3.21 22.05 5.43
N VAL A 18 -2.78 20.96 6.08
CA VAL A 18 -2.34 19.72 5.40
C VAL A 18 -3.45 19.13 4.53
N MET A 19 -4.69 19.10 5.04
CA MET A 19 -5.84 18.61 4.25
C MET A 19 -6.14 19.50 3.05
N SER A 20 -6.00 20.82 3.18
CA SER A 20 -6.15 21.75 2.05
C SER A 20 -5.08 21.52 0.98
N GLU A 21 -3.84 21.21 1.37
CA GLU A 21 -2.77 20.91 0.42
C GLU A 21 -3.00 19.59 -0.31
N ILE A 22 -3.38 18.54 0.44
CA ILE A 22 -3.75 17.24 -0.12
C ILE A 22 -4.88 17.40 -1.15
N ASN A 23 -5.92 18.17 -0.81
CA ASN A 23 -7.05 18.43 -1.72
C ASN A 23 -6.62 19.19 -2.98
N GLY A 24 -5.67 20.12 -2.87
CA GLY A 24 -5.12 20.83 -4.01
C GLY A 24 -4.39 19.90 -4.98
N GLU A 25 -3.58 18.99 -4.46
CA GLU A 25 -2.83 18.03 -5.28
C GLU A 25 -3.71 16.92 -5.88
N ALA A 26 -4.69 16.42 -5.13
CA ALA A 26 -5.67 15.45 -5.64
C ALA A 26 -6.39 15.99 -6.89
N LYS A 27 -6.77 17.28 -6.88
CA LYS A 27 -7.38 17.94 -8.05
C LYS A 27 -6.44 18.04 -9.25
N GLN A 28 -5.13 18.11 -9.03
CA GLN A 28 -4.13 18.22 -10.09
C GLN A 28 -3.76 16.86 -10.68
N SER A 29 -3.64 15.81 -9.85
CA SER A 29 -3.34 14.44 -10.31
C SER A 29 -4.45 13.86 -11.19
N LEU A 30 -5.70 14.30 -10.99
CA LEU A 30 -6.86 13.92 -11.80
C LEU A 30 -6.94 14.60 -13.18
N GLN A 31 -6.08 15.57 -13.52
CA GLN A 31 -6.18 16.27 -14.81
C GLN A 31 -5.42 15.58 -15.96
N SER A 32 -4.79 14.42 -15.73
CA SER A 32 -4.05 13.71 -16.79
C SER A 32 -4.96 12.75 -17.58
N PRO A 33 -5.17 12.97 -18.89
CA PRO A 33 -5.96 12.06 -19.72
C PRO A 33 -5.14 10.79 -19.99
N CYS A 34 -5.57 9.65 -19.45
CA CYS A 34 -5.01 8.35 -19.85
C CYS A 34 -6.13 7.54 -20.50
N SER A 35 -6.16 7.52 -21.82
CA SER A 35 -7.20 6.88 -22.65
C SER A 35 -6.91 5.42 -23.00
N SER A 36 -5.81 4.85 -22.52
CA SER A 36 -5.34 3.51 -22.90
C SER A 36 -5.85 2.41 -21.95
N PRO A 37 -6.40 1.30 -22.48
CA PRO A 37 -6.73 0.10 -21.69
C PRO A 37 -5.59 -0.34 -20.78
N THR A 38 -5.81 -0.27 -19.48
CA THR A 38 -4.81 -0.58 -18.46
C THR A 38 -5.24 -1.81 -17.65
N LEU A 39 -4.26 -2.64 -17.27
CA LEU A 39 -4.45 -3.84 -16.44
C LEU A 39 -3.75 -3.66 -15.07
N PRO A 40 -4.46 -3.17 -14.03
CA PRO A 40 -3.92 -3.08 -12.67
C PRO A 40 -3.70 -4.47 -12.06
N CYS A 41 -2.49 -4.71 -11.56
CA CYS A 41 -2.06 -5.97 -10.94
C CYS A 41 -1.62 -5.72 -9.48
N PRO A 42 -2.59 -5.68 -8.52
CA PRO A 42 -2.29 -5.56 -7.10
C PRO A 42 -1.54 -6.77 -6.56
N ARG A 43 -0.81 -6.57 -5.47
CA ARG A 43 -0.29 -7.67 -4.66
C ARG A 43 -1.43 -8.44 -4.00
N PRO A 44 -1.39 -9.79 -3.95
CA PRO A 44 -2.40 -10.55 -3.23
C PRO A 44 -2.40 -10.16 -1.75
N HIS A 45 -3.56 -10.29 -1.11
CA HIS A 45 -3.77 -10.03 0.32
C HIS A 45 -3.39 -8.62 0.82
N GLN A 46 -3.25 -7.62 -0.06
CA GLN A 46 -3.10 -6.23 0.35
C GLN A 46 -4.47 -5.61 0.72
N PRO A 47 -4.68 -5.15 1.96
CA PRO A 47 -5.91 -4.46 2.33
C PRO A 47 -6.04 -3.14 1.57
N ASN A 48 -7.27 -2.84 1.13
CA ASN A 48 -7.68 -1.61 0.44
C ASN A 48 -6.93 -1.30 -0.87
N ALA A 49 -6.14 -2.26 -1.37
CA ALA A 49 -5.36 -2.28 -2.61
C ALA A 49 -5.24 -0.88 -3.29
N PRO A 50 -4.30 -0.02 -2.84
CA PRO A 50 -4.19 1.38 -3.27
C PRO A 50 -4.14 1.58 -4.78
N ILE A 51 -3.54 0.62 -5.49
CA ILE A 51 -3.52 0.58 -6.96
C ILE A 51 -4.95 0.57 -7.53
N LEU A 52 -5.88 -0.21 -6.95
CA LEU A 52 -7.26 -0.29 -7.40
C LEU A 52 -7.99 1.04 -7.15
N GLN A 53 -7.73 1.69 -6.01
CA GLN A 53 -8.25 3.03 -5.74
C GLN A 53 -7.68 4.09 -6.70
N ALA A 54 -6.39 4.00 -7.06
CA ALA A 54 -5.82 4.90 -8.06
C ALA A 54 -6.50 4.79 -9.43
N PHE A 55 -6.85 3.56 -9.83
CA PHE A 55 -7.46 3.29 -11.13
C PHE A 55 -9.00 3.37 -11.14
N SER A 56 -9.67 3.41 -9.97
CA SER A 56 -11.09 3.78 -9.88
C SER A 56 -11.29 5.23 -10.27
N HIS A 57 -10.42 6.11 -9.80
CA HIS A 57 -10.46 7.54 -10.10
C HIS A 57 -10.34 7.83 -11.61
N GLN A 58 -9.53 7.05 -12.34
CA GLN A 58 -9.32 7.25 -13.78
C GLN A 58 -10.54 6.86 -14.64
N ARG A 59 -11.28 5.81 -14.24
CA ARG A 59 -12.47 5.32 -14.98
C ARG A 59 -13.63 6.31 -14.94
N CYS A 60 -13.82 7.01 -13.82
CA CYS A 60 -14.89 8.00 -13.68
C CYS A 60 -14.73 9.21 -14.61
N GLN A 61 -13.55 9.39 -15.23
CA GLN A 61 -13.30 10.46 -16.20
C GLN A 61 -13.65 10.09 -17.65
N GLY A 62 -14.31 8.95 -17.88
CA GLY A 62 -14.76 8.52 -19.21
C GLY A 62 -13.70 7.82 -20.06
N HIS A 63 -12.60 7.35 -19.45
CA HIS A 63 -11.56 6.58 -20.12
C HIS A 63 -11.87 5.07 -20.13
N SER A 64 -11.26 4.35 -21.09
CA SER A 64 -11.61 2.98 -21.50
C SER A 64 -11.64 1.95 -20.36
N ALA A 65 -12.37 0.85 -20.58
CA ALA A 65 -12.70 -0.15 -19.56
C ALA A 65 -11.45 -0.84 -18.98
N ASN A 66 -10.97 -0.36 -17.84
CA ASN A 66 -9.94 -1.04 -17.05
C ASN A 66 -10.45 -2.42 -16.61
N THR A 67 -9.73 -3.48 -16.98
CA THR A 67 -9.89 -4.80 -16.37
C THR A 67 -8.93 -4.87 -15.19
N VAL A 68 -9.43 -5.16 -14.00
CA VAL A 68 -8.58 -5.39 -12.82
C VAL A 68 -8.20 -6.85 -12.73
N CYS A 69 -6.93 -7.14 -12.47
CA CYS A 69 -6.40 -8.49 -12.31
C CYS A 69 -6.15 -8.81 -10.82
N ILE A 70 -7.14 -9.39 -10.13
CA ILE A 70 -6.99 -9.84 -8.73
C ILE A 70 -6.57 -11.31 -8.62
N SER A 71 -5.98 -11.69 -7.48
CA SER A 71 -5.78 -13.12 -7.17
C SER A 71 -7.11 -13.79 -6.86
N LYS A 72 -7.31 -15.02 -7.33
CA LYS A 72 -8.50 -15.83 -7.01
C LYS A 72 -8.71 -16.05 -5.51
N SER A 73 -7.62 -16.07 -4.73
CA SER A 73 -7.67 -16.22 -3.28
C SER A 73 -8.17 -14.97 -2.54
N MET A 74 -8.32 -13.84 -3.24
CA MET A 74 -8.88 -12.63 -2.64
C MET A 74 -10.41 -12.76 -2.57
N LEU A 75 -10.94 -12.91 -1.35
CA LEU A 75 -12.37 -12.87 -1.04
C LEU A 75 -12.90 -11.44 -1.20
N VAL A 76 -13.05 -10.98 -2.44
CA VAL A 76 -13.66 -9.68 -2.74
C VAL A 76 -15.17 -9.86 -2.85
N ASP A 77 -15.94 -9.03 -2.16
CA ASP A 77 -17.38 -8.91 -2.44
C ASP A 77 -17.53 -8.18 -3.78
N LEU A 78 -17.49 -8.95 -4.88
CA LEU A 78 -17.50 -8.44 -6.26
C LEU A 78 -18.79 -7.69 -6.64
N ASN A 79 -19.78 -7.65 -5.74
CA ASN A 79 -21.09 -7.05 -5.99
C ASN A 79 -21.09 -5.51 -5.89
N SER A 80 -20.04 -4.87 -5.37
CA SER A 80 -19.97 -3.41 -5.19
C SER A 80 -19.04 -2.68 -6.16
N SER A 81 -18.27 -3.39 -7.01
CA SER A 81 -17.29 -2.75 -7.89
C SER A 81 -17.85 -2.40 -9.26
N THR A 82 -17.69 -1.15 -9.69
CA THR A 82 -18.03 -0.64 -11.04
C THR A 82 -16.99 -1.02 -12.11
N MET A 83 -16.05 -1.92 -11.80
CA MET A 83 -14.93 -2.34 -12.64
C MET A 83 -15.15 -3.74 -13.22
N ASP A 84 -14.63 -3.98 -14.43
CA ASP A 84 -14.52 -5.34 -14.96
C ASP A 84 -13.38 -6.04 -14.20
N ILE A 85 -13.69 -7.13 -13.52
CA ILE A 85 -12.71 -7.88 -12.74
C ILE A 85 -12.46 -9.22 -13.43
N ASP A 86 -11.19 -9.47 -13.74
CA ASP A 86 -10.68 -10.79 -14.09
C ASP A 86 -9.75 -11.30 -12.99
N THR A 87 -9.54 -12.61 -12.98
CA THR A 87 -8.77 -13.27 -11.92
C THR A 87 -7.54 -13.97 -12.49
N THR A 88 -6.45 -13.90 -11.75
CA THR A 88 -5.23 -14.70 -11.95
C THR A 88 -5.01 -15.60 -10.75
N SER A 89 -4.23 -16.65 -10.94
CA SER A 89 -3.90 -17.58 -9.85
C SER A 89 -2.61 -17.13 -9.16
N ASP A 90 -2.59 -17.15 -7.83
CA ASP A 90 -1.36 -17.06 -7.04
C ASP A 90 -0.72 -18.45 -6.79
N GLY A 91 -1.31 -19.50 -7.34
CA GLY A 91 -0.92 -20.90 -7.13
C GLY A 91 -1.48 -21.53 -5.86
N TYR A 92 -2.29 -20.81 -5.08
CA TYR A 92 -2.98 -21.25 -3.87
C TYR A 92 -4.42 -20.72 -3.84
N ASP A 93 -5.18 -21.00 -4.92
CA ASP A 93 -6.49 -20.38 -5.19
C ASP A 93 -7.54 -20.59 -4.07
N GLU A 94 -7.44 -21.66 -3.27
CA GLU A 94 -8.45 -22.04 -2.27
C GLU A 94 -8.22 -21.39 -0.89
N GLY A 95 -6.97 -21.32 -0.43
CA GLY A 95 -6.63 -20.83 0.92
C GLY A 95 -5.56 -19.74 0.94
N GLY A 96 -5.10 -19.29 -0.23
CA GLY A 96 -4.10 -18.24 -0.37
C GLY A 96 -2.81 -18.56 0.37
N TYR A 97 -2.24 -17.52 0.97
CA TYR A 97 -1.00 -17.62 1.73
C TYR A 97 -0.97 -18.74 2.79
N ASP A 98 -2.11 -19.03 3.44
CA ASP A 98 -2.18 -20.02 4.53
C ASP A 98 -1.94 -21.47 4.06
N GLN A 99 -2.00 -21.73 2.75
CA GLN A 99 -1.69 -23.04 2.17
C GLN A 99 -0.20 -23.21 1.84
N ALA A 100 0.60 -22.15 1.89
CA ALA A 100 2.01 -22.22 1.57
C ALA A 100 2.83 -22.79 2.74
N GLU A 101 3.85 -23.58 2.40
CA GLU A 101 4.76 -24.18 3.39
C GLU A 101 5.62 -23.13 4.10
N SER A 102 5.95 -22.04 3.41
CA SER A 102 6.74 -20.93 3.93
C SER A 102 6.50 -19.65 3.11
N PRO A 103 6.89 -18.47 3.61
CA PRO A 103 6.86 -17.23 2.83
C PRO A 103 7.63 -17.34 1.50
N GLU A 104 8.80 -17.97 1.50
CA GLU A 104 9.64 -18.18 0.32
C GLU A 104 8.93 -19.07 -0.72
N ALA A 105 8.32 -20.17 -0.26
CA ALA A 105 7.54 -21.07 -1.11
C ALA A 105 6.34 -20.34 -1.73
N TYR A 106 5.64 -19.51 -0.94
CA TYR A 106 4.54 -18.68 -1.45
C TYR A 106 5.02 -17.73 -2.54
N LEU A 107 6.08 -16.96 -2.28
CA LEU A 107 6.58 -15.96 -3.22
C LEU A 107 7.09 -16.59 -4.53
N ALA A 108 7.79 -17.72 -4.44
CA ALA A 108 8.25 -18.47 -5.61
C ALA A 108 7.08 -19.01 -6.45
N ARG A 109 6.07 -19.56 -5.78
CA ARG A 109 4.87 -20.09 -6.45
C ARG A 109 4.03 -18.96 -7.07
N LEU A 110 3.87 -17.86 -6.35
CA LEU A 110 3.20 -16.65 -6.81
C LEU A 110 3.86 -16.14 -8.08
N HIS A 111 5.19 -16.01 -8.09
CA HIS A 111 5.94 -15.62 -9.29
C HIS A 111 5.67 -16.57 -10.46
N ASP A 112 5.88 -17.87 -10.28
CA ASP A 112 5.78 -18.86 -11.36
C ASP A 112 4.35 -18.98 -11.94
N VAL A 113 3.35 -19.11 -11.07
CA VAL A 113 1.95 -19.34 -11.49
C VAL A 113 1.30 -18.05 -11.95
N ARG A 114 1.51 -16.94 -11.23
CA ARG A 114 0.83 -15.69 -11.57
C ARG A 114 1.37 -15.05 -12.83
N SER A 115 2.67 -15.20 -13.13
CA SER A 115 3.23 -14.77 -14.42
C SER A 115 2.54 -15.47 -15.59
N ARG A 116 2.41 -16.80 -15.53
CA ARG A 116 1.72 -17.59 -16.58
C ARG A 116 0.25 -17.19 -16.72
N THR A 117 -0.48 -17.14 -15.61
CA THR A 117 -1.91 -16.82 -15.67
C THR A 117 -2.18 -15.36 -16.05
N LEU A 118 -1.27 -14.44 -15.76
CA LEU A 118 -1.32 -13.06 -16.26
C LEU A 118 -1.12 -13.03 -17.79
N ALA A 119 -0.14 -13.76 -18.31
CA ALA A 119 0.08 -13.90 -19.75
C ALA A 119 -1.16 -14.50 -20.47
N ASP A 120 -1.77 -15.52 -19.88
CA ASP A 120 -3.01 -16.13 -20.41
C ASP A 120 -4.18 -15.14 -20.37
N LEU A 121 -4.27 -14.29 -19.34
CA LEU A 121 -5.29 -13.25 -19.25
C LEU A 121 -5.10 -12.19 -20.35
N ILE A 122 -3.87 -11.76 -20.63
CA ILE A 122 -3.58 -10.82 -21.73
C ILE A 122 -4.03 -11.40 -23.07
N LYS A 123 -3.68 -12.66 -23.35
CA LYS A 123 -4.13 -13.37 -24.57
C LYS A 123 -5.66 -13.49 -24.65
N LYS A 124 -6.31 -13.81 -23.52
CA LYS A 124 -7.77 -13.89 -23.43
C LYS A 124 -8.42 -12.55 -23.77
N LEU A 125 -7.92 -11.46 -23.18
CA LEU A 125 -8.47 -10.11 -23.39
C LEU A 125 -8.29 -9.66 -24.85
N ASP A 126 -7.13 -9.91 -25.44
CA ASP A 126 -6.87 -9.65 -26.87
C ASP A 126 -7.84 -10.43 -27.77
N GLY A 127 -8.02 -11.73 -27.52
CA GLY A 127 -8.98 -12.58 -28.25
C GLY A 127 -10.45 -12.15 -28.11
N LEU A 128 -10.79 -11.38 -27.08
CA LEU A 128 -12.11 -10.78 -26.87
C LEU A 128 -12.24 -9.39 -27.52
N GLY A 129 -11.24 -8.93 -28.27
CA GLY A 129 -11.21 -7.59 -28.86
C GLY A 129 -10.97 -6.48 -27.84
N ARG A 130 -10.35 -6.81 -26.70
CA ARG A 130 -10.03 -5.89 -25.59
C ARG A 130 -8.51 -5.87 -25.34
N PRO A 131 -7.69 -5.40 -26.28
CA PRO A 131 -6.24 -5.40 -26.12
C PRO A 131 -5.81 -4.56 -24.90
N VAL A 132 -4.72 -4.97 -24.26
CA VAL A 132 -4.12 -4.29 -23.11
C VAL A 132 -2.94 -3.46 -23.59
N ASP A 133 -2.93 -2.16 -23.28
CA ASP A 133 -1.86 -1.23 -23.69
C ASP A 133 -0.81 -1.02 -22.58
N ALA A 134 -1.19 -1.22 -21.33
CA ALA A 134 -0.31 -1.08 -20.17
C ALA A 134 -0.63 -2.08 -19.05
N ILE A 135 0.41 -2.61 -18.40
CA ILE A 135 0.32 -3.32 -17.12
C ILE A 135 0.82 -2.37 -16.03
N VAL A 136 -0.03 -2.10 -15.04
CA VAL A 136 0.38 -1.36 -13.86
C VAL A 136 0.48 -2.34 -12.71
N TYR A 137 1.69 -2.56 -12.21
CA TYR A 137 1.97 -3.63 -11.25
C TYR A 137 2.52 -3.08 -9.94
N ASP A 138 2.20 -3.76 -8.83
CA ASP A 138 2.77 -3.45 -7.52
C ASP A 138 4.29 -3.65 -7.51
N GLY A 139 5.04 -2.74 -6.90
CA GLY A 139 6.51 -2.79 -6.85
C GLY A 139 7.09 -4.11 -6.32
N PHE A 140 6.37 -4.84 -5.45
CA PHE A 140 6.83 -6.16 -4.96
C PHE A 140 6.64 -7.30 -5.98
N LEU A 141 6.11 -7.03 -7.18
CA LEU A 141 5.90 -8.00 -8.26
C LEU A 141 6.74 -7.64 -9.50
N PRO A 142 8.08 -7.53 -9.39
CA PRO A 142 8.92 -7.08 -10.51
C PRO A 142 8.81 -7.97 -11.76
N TRP A 143 8.46 -9.25 -11.60
CA TRP A 143 8.24 -10.19 -12.70
C TRP A 143 7.09 -9.78 -13.65
N ALA A 144 6.16 -8.94 -13.20
CA ALA A 144 5.07 -8.47 -14.06
C ALA A 144 5.58 -7.60 -15.22
N LEU A 145 6.73 -6.95 -15.04
CA LEU A 145 7.40 -6.23 -16.12
C LEU A 145 7.89 -7.16 -17.24
N ASP A 146 8.36 -8.35 -16.88
CA ASP A 146 8.85 -9.33 -17.86
C ASP A 146 7.68 -9.84 -18.70
N VAL A 147 6.52 -10.07 -18.07
CA VAL A 147 5.26 -10.36 -18.79
C VAL A 147 4.88 -9.20 -19.70
N ALA A 148 4.88 -7.94 -19.23
CA ALA A 148 4.55 -6.79 -20.09
C ALA A 148 5.42 -6.74 -21.37
N LYS A 149 6.73 -6.98 -21.22
CA LYS A 149 7.69 -7.00 -22.32
C LYS A 149 7.48 -8.15 -23.29
N GLU A 150 7.08 -9.33 -22.83
CA GLU A 150 6.76 -10.48 -23.70
C GLU A 150 5.70 -10.10 -24.75
N PHE A 151 4.74 -9.25 -24.36
CA PHE A 151 3.64 -8.81 -25.21
C PHE A 151 3.87 -7.44 -25.88
N GLY A 152 5.03 -6.79 -25.64
CA GLY A 152 5.30 -5.44 -26.16
C GLY A 152 4.39 -4.36 -25.57
N ILE A 153 3.90 -4.58 -24.35
CA ILE A 153 2.96 -3.72 -23.62
C ILE A 153 3.76 -2.83 -22.65
N LEU A 154 3.27 -1.62 -22.36
CA LEU A 154 3.91 -0.72 -21.39
C LEU A 154 3.93 -1.34 -20.00
N GLY A 155 5.10 -1.30 -19.34
CA GLY A 155 5.29 -1.76 -17.97
C GLY A 155 5.43 -0.58 -17.01
N VAL A 156 4.44 -0.41 -16.13
CA VAL A 156 4.37 0.70 -15.19
C VAL A 156 4.42 0.17 -13.76
N VAL A 157 5.43 0.55 -12.99
CA VAL A 157 5.54 0.16 -11.59
C VAL A 157 4.77 1.13 -10.70
N PHE A 158 4.01 0.60 -9.74
CA PHE A 158 3.28 1.35 -8.74
C PHE A 158 3.77 0.99 -7.34
N PHE A 159 4.33 1.98 -6.64
CA PHE A 159 4.82 1.84 -5.27
C PHE A 159 3.77 2.29 -4.27
N THR A 160 3.37 1.37 -3.39
CA THR A 160 2.43 1.64 -2.28
C THR A 160 3.13 2.21 -1.05
N GLN A 161 4.47 2.23 -1.05
CA GLN A 161 5.31 2.80 0.01
C GLN A 161 5.73 4.23 -0.38
N THR A 162 6.13 5.01 0.62
CA THR A 162 6.62 6.39 0.43
C THR A 162 7.89 6.43 -0.44
N CYS A 163 8.15 7.55 -1.10
CA CYS A 163 9.38 7.75 -1.86
C CYS A 163 10.63 7.57 -0.96
N ALA A 164 10.57 8.04 0.29
CA ALA A 164 11.68 7.90 1.23
C ALA A 164 12.06 6.43 1.50
N VAL A 165 11.07 5.57 1.78
CA VAL A 165 11.31 4.15 2.03
C VAL A 165 11.87 3.47 0.79
N ASN A 166 11.29 3.76 -0.38
CA ASN A 166 11.75 3.22 -1.65
C ASN A 166 13.17 3.69 -1.99
N SER A 167 13.54 4.94 -1.68
CA SER A 167 14.90 5.45 -1.86
C SER A 167 15.90 4.62 -1.04
N ILE A 168 15.60 4.33 0.22
CA ILE A 168 16.47 3.51 1.08
C ILE A 168 16.68 2.13 0.47
N TYR A 169 15.60 1.43 0.09
CA TYR A 169 15.70 0.11 -0.52
C TYR A 169 16.43 0.12 -1.87
N TYR A 170 16.27 1.17 -2.69
CA TYR A 170 17.04 1.33 -3.92
C TYR A 170 18.55 1.40 -3.65
N HIS A 171 18.96 2.21 -2.66
CA HIS A 171 20.37 2.35 -2.30
C HIS A 171 20.95 1.05 -1.72
N VAL A 172 20.15 0.29 -0.94
CA VAL A 172 20.53 -1.06 -0.50
C VAL A 172 20.69 -1.99 -1.71
N HIS A 173 19.73 -2.02 -2.63
CA HIS A 173 19.76 -2.86 -3.82
C HIS A 173 20.99 -2.59 -4.72
N LYS A 174 21.33 -1.32 -4.92
CA LYS A 174 22.51 -0.92 -5.71
C LYS A 174 23.83 -1.06 -4.95
N GLY A 175 23.82 -1.49 -3.68
CA GLY A 175 25.01 -1.60 -2.82
C GLY A 175 25.60 -0.25 -2.41
N LEU A 176 24.84 0.84 -2.56
CA LEU A 176 25.24 2.20 -2.19
C LEU A 176 25.03 2.48 -0.69
N LEU A 177 24.10 1.76 -0.06
CA LEU A 177 23.94 1.70 1.39
C LEU A 177 24.37 0.30 1.87
N PRO A 178 25.61 0.12 2.37
CA PRO A 178 26.10 -1.18 2.78
C PRO A 178 25.42 -1.66 4.08
N LEU A 179 25.09 -2.95 4.13
CA LEU A 179 24.53 -3.62 5.30
C LEU A 179 25.52 -4.64 5.89
N PRO A 180 25.54 -4.86 7.21
CA PRO A 180 24.73 -4.18 8.23
C PRO A 180 25.16 -2.72 8.45
N LEU A 181 24.22 -1.88 8.88
CA LEU A 181 24.52 -0.50 9.25
C LEU A 181 25.50 -0.46 10.44
N SER A 182 26.46 0.45 10.40
CA SER A 182 27.44 0.59 11.48
C SER A 182 26.80 1.22 12.73
N PRO A 183 27.10 0.75 13.95
CA PRO A 183 26.60 1.36 15.18
C PRO A 183 26.99 2.84 15.27
N GLY A 184 26.02 3.72 15.55
CA GLY A 184 26.23 5.17 15.65
C GLY A 184 26.54 5.86 14.32
N SER A 185 26.35 5.19 13.18
CA SER A 185 26.42 5.83 11.87
C SER A 185 25.15 6.59 11.54
N THR A 186 25.27 7.64 10.74
CA THR A 186 24.13 8.35 10.16
C THR A 186 23.94 7.89 8.72
N VAL A 187 22.70 7.60 8.35
CA VAL A 187 22.33 7.25 6.98
C VAL A 187 22.05 8.54 6.21
N LEU A 188 22.90 8.80 5.21
CA LEU A 188 22.84 9.99 4.36
C LEU A 188 22.50 9.55 2.93
N LEU A 189 21.29 9.88 2.49
CA LEU A 189 20.81 9.54 1.14
C LEU A 189 20.33 10.81 0.43
N PRO A 190 20.51 10.91 -0.90
CA PRO A 190 20.02 12.04 -1.68
C PRO A 190 18.51 12.27 -1.52
N GLY A 191 18.14 13.53 -1.28
CA GLY A 191 16.74 13.94 -1.14
C GLY A 191 16.08 13.52 0.17
N LEU A 192 16.84 12.94 1.12
CA LEU A 192 16.38 12.63 2.47
C LEU A 192 17.18 13.41 3.51
N LEU A 193 16.51 13.73 4.62
CA LEU A 193 17.18 14.21 5.82
C LEU A 193 18.12 13.12 6.36
N PRO A 194 19.19 13.50 7.09
CA PRO A 194 20.00 12.54 7.82
C PRO A 194 19.12 11.67 8.72
N LEU A 195 19.25 10.35 8.57
CA LEU A 195 18.50 9.38 9.34
C LEU A 195 19.42 8.66 10.32
N GLU A 196 18.93 8.43 11.52
CA GLU A 196 19.53 7.48 12.42
C GLU A 196 19.21 6.04 11.96
N PRO A 197 20.04 5.03 12.26
CA PRO A 197 19.84 3.68 11.76
C PRO A 197 18.47 3.10 12.09
N TRP A 198 17.94 3.39 13.30
CA TRP A 198 16.62 2.92 13.75
C TRP A 198 15.43 3.62 13.08
N GLU A 199 15.67 4.70 12.33
CA GLU A 199 14.66 5.41 11.53
C GLU A 199 14.54 4.81 10.12
N THR A 200 15.47 3.93 9.73
CA THR A 200 15.36 3.15 8.49
C THR A 200 14.39 1.97 8.64
N PRO A 201 13.90 1.38 7.53
CA PRO A 201 13.04 0.20 7.61
C PRO A 201 13.68 -0.94 8.41
N SER A 202 12.86 -1.73 9.11
CA SER A 202 13.34 -2.81 9.99
C SER A 202 14.23 -3.83 9.29
N PHE A 203 13.98 -4.10 7.99
CA PHE A 203 14.80 -5.00 7.18
C PHE A 203 16.23 -4.49 6.93
N VAL A 204 16.43 -3.16 7.03
CA VAL A 204 17.71 -2.47 6.88
C VAL A 204 18.38 -2.32 8.25
N TYR A 205 17.65 -1.81 9.23
CA TYR A 205 18.17 -1.60 10.59
C TYR A 205 18.52 -2.90 11.31
N ILE A 206 17.61 -3.88 11.27
CA ILE A 206 17.76 -5.20 11.90
C ILE A 206 18.06 -6.21 10.78
N TYR A 207 19.19 -6.00 10.11
CA TYR A 207 19.60 -6.82 8.98
C TYR A 207 19.61 -8.32 9.35
N GLY A 208 19.02 -9.15 8.49
CA GLY A 208 18.89 -10.59 8.67
C GLY A 208 17.67 -11.06 9.48
N SER A 209 16.83 -10.15 10.01
CA SER A 209 15.65 -10.51 10.81
C SER A 209 14.52 -11.20 10.02
N PHE A 210 14.35 -10.87 8.73
CA PHE A 210 13.28 -11.40 7.89
C PHE A 210 13.78 -11.64 6.44
N PRO A 211 14.53 -12.73 6.17
CA PRO A 211 15.21 -12.93 4.89
C PRO A 211 14.27 -12.94 3.67
N ALA A 212 13.15 -13.67 3.70
CA ALA A 212 12.16 -13.66 2.61
C ALA A 212 11.63 -12.26 2.28
N PHE A 213 11.26 -11.50 3.31
CA PHE A 213 10.68 -10.16 3.14
C PHE A 213 11.75 -9.14 2.78
N TYR A 214 13.00 -9.32 3.24
CA TYR A 214 14.14 -8.52 2.80
C TYR A 214 14.34 -8.67 1.29
N ASP A 215 14.38 -9.90 0.78
CA ASP A 215 14.53 -10.13 -0.66
C ASP A 215 13.35 -9.52 -1.43
N LEU A 216 12.13 -9.65 -0.92
CA LEU A 216 10.94 -9.04 -1.52
C LEU A 216 11.06 -7.51 -1.68
N VAL A 217 11.43 -6.79 -0.62
CA VAL A 217 11.47 -5.31 -0.64
C VAL A 217 12.71 -4.75 -1.35
N VAL A 218 13.81 -5.49 -1.41
CA VAL A 218 15.01 -5.05 -2.13
C VAL A 218 14.91 -5.38 -3.62
N ASN A 219 14.31 -6.53 -3.98
CA ASN A 219 14.22 -6.96 -5.38
C ASN A 219 13.18 -6.18 -6.21
N GLN A 220 12.37 -5.32 -5.60
CA GLN A 220 11.50 -4.38 -6.34
C GLN A 220 12.29 -3.48 -7.32
N PHE A 221 13.60 -3.30 -7.09
CA PHE A 221 14.49 -2.50 -7.95
C PHE A 221 15.31 -3.31 -8.95
N SER A 222 15.12 -4.64 -9.00
CA SER A 222 15.90 -5.55 -9.85
C SER A 222 15.81 -5.21 -11.35
N ASN A 223 14.65 -4.70 -11.79
CA ASN A 223 14.39 -4.35 -13.18
C ASN A 223 13.75 -2.96 -13.36
N ILE A 224 13.77 -2.11 -12.32
CA ILE A 224 13.13 -0.79 -12.34
C ILE A 224 13.62 0.11 -13.47
N ASP A 225 14.91 0.03 -13.81
CA ASP A 225 15.56 0.86 -14.84
C ASP A 225 15.03 0.54 -16.25
N GLN A 226 14.22 -0.52 -16.39
CA GLN A 226 13.61 -0.97 -17.64
C GLN A 226 12.10 -0.68 -17.70
N THR A 227 11.55 0.05 -16.72
CA THR A 227 10.12 0.42 -16.67
C THR A 227 9.85 1.66 -17.51
N ASP A 228 8.63 1.77 -18.04
CA ASP A 228 8.21 2.94 -18.82
C ASP A 228 7.86 4.14 -17.92
N TRP A 229 7.27 3.85 -16.75
CA TRP A 229 6.86 4.82 -15.75
C TRP A 229 6.98 4.27 -14.33
N VAL A 230 7.30 5.17 -13.39
CA VAL A 230 7.36 4.90 -11.95
C VAL A 230 6.32 5.76 -11.24
N LEU A 231 5.34 5.12 -10.61
CA LEU A 231 4.25 5.77 -9.91
C LEU A 231 4.39 5.55 -8.40
N PHE A 232 4.19 6.62 -7.62
CA PHE A 232 4.17 6.54 -6.15
C PHE A 232 2.81 6.95 -5.60
N ASN A 233 2.32 6.19 -4.61
CA ASN A 233 1.18 6.59 -3.78
C ASN A 233 1.60 7.61 -2.72
N THR A 234 1.96 8.79 -3.20
CA THR A 234 2.32 9.97 -2.42
C THR A 234 1.96 11.20 -3.22
N PHE A 235 2.09 12.38 -2.63
CA PHE A 235 1.85 13.66 -3.28
C PHE A 235 3.14 14.50 -3.19
N TYR A 236 3.39 15.34 -4.19
CA TYR A 236 4.71 15.93 -4.42
C TYR A 236 5.21 16.74 -3.24
N LYS A 237 4.38 17.64 -2.68
CA LYS A 237 4.80 18.49 -1.55
C LYS A 237 5.21 17.70 -0.31
N LEU A 238 4.71 16.48 -0.12
CA LEU A 238 5.08 15.65 1.03
C LEU A 238 6.53 15.18 0.98
N GLU A 239 7.05 14.93 -0.22
CA GLU A 239 8.31 14.23 -0.45
C GLU A 239 9.14 14.87 -1.58
N ALA A 240 9.03 16.20 -1.75
CA ALA A 240 9.54 16.92 -2.92
C ALA A 240 11.01 16.64 -3.24
N GLU A 241 11.90 16.69 -2.22
CA GLU A 241 13.34 16.51 -2.43
C GLU A 241 13.71 15.11 -2.93
N VAL A 242 13.10 14.06 -2.36
CA VAL A 242 13.35 12.67 -2.80
C VAL A 242 12.67 12.40 -4.15
N VAL A 243 11.50 12.98 -4.40
CA VAL A 243 10.82 12.88 -5.71
C VAL A 243 11.67 13.53 -6.81
N ASP A 244 12.19 14.73 -6.58
CA ASP A 244 13.08 15.43 -7.53
C ASP A 244 14.38 14.66 -7.78
N TRP A 245 14.91 13.98 -6.76
CA TRP A 245 16.06 13.10 -6.94
C TRP A 245 15.70 11.86 -7.77
N MET A 246 14.61 11.17 -7.47
CA MET A 246 14.15 10.00 -8.24
C MET A 246 13.79 10.34 -9.68
N ALA A 247 13.26 11.54 -9.95
CA ALA A 247 12.95 12.02 -11.29
C ALA A 247 14.20 12.20 -12.18
N LYS A 248 15.41 12.24 -11.60
CA LYS A 248 16.68 12.20 -12.34
C LYS A 248 17.03 10.79 -12.81
N LEU A 249 16.44 9.76 -12.20
CA LEU A 249 16.67 8.35 -12.54
C LEU A 249 15.58 7.81 -13.47
N TRP A 250 14.33 8.17 -13.23
CA TRP A 250 13.18 7.57 -13.92
C TRP A 250 12.11 8.59 -14.31
N ARG A 251 11.16 8.14 -15.14
CA ARG A 251 9.93 8.87 -15.43
C ARG A 251 8.96 8.73 -14.24
N VAL A 252 9.12 9.62 -13.27
CA VAL A 252 8.37 9.58 -12.01
C VAL A 252 7.07 10.40 -12.06
N ARG A 253 6.02 9.87 -11.43
CA ARG A 253 4.80 10.59 -11.07
C ARG A 253 4.33 10.23 -9.65
N THR A 254 3.95 11.25 -8.90
CA THR A 254 3.24 11.12 -7.62
C THR A 254 1.74 11.20 -7.91
N ILE A 255 1.02 10.10 -7.71
CA ILE A 255 -0.41 10.00 -8.06
C ILE A 255 -1.30 9.74 -6.84
N GLY A 256 -0.72 9.86 -5.65
CA GLY A 256 -1.44 9.79 -4.39
C GLY A 256 -1.93 11.16 -3.90
N PRO A 257 -2.55 11.19 -2.71
CA PRO A 257 -2.91 9.99 -1.94
C PRO A 257 -4.14 9.30 -2.54
N THR A 258 -4.11 7.97 -2.59
CA THR A 258 -5.24 7.15 -3.09
C THR A 258 -6.32 7.02 -2.02
N VAL A 259 -6.87 8.14 -1.56
CA VAL A 259 -8.01 8.22 -0.64
C VAL A 259 -9.26 8.48 -1.50
N PRO A 260 -10.44 7.90 -1.17
CA PRO A 260 -11.65 8.14 -1.95
C PRO A 260 -11.96 9.63 -2.10
N SER A 261 -12.35 10.02 -3.32
CA SER A 261 -12.62 11.39 -3.74
C SER A 261 -13.61 12.12 -2.83
N MET A 262 -14.61 11.41 -2.27
CA MET A 262 -15.55 11.96 -1.28
C MET A 262 -14.86 12.62 -0.07
N TYR A 263 -13.65 12.18 0.30
CA TYR A 263 -12.91 12.74 1.42
C TYR A 263 -11.92 13.84 1.03
N LEU A 264 -11.70 14.06 -0.27
CA LEU A 264 -10.66 14.96 -0.77
C LEU A 264 -11.21 16.07 -1.68
N ASP A 265 -11.36 15.74 -2.97
CA ASP A 265 -11.66 16.71 -4.01
C ASP A 265 -13.15 16.80 -4.35
N GLU A 266 -13.95 15.83 -3.87
CA GLU A 266 -15.39 15.67 -4.11
C GLU A 266 -15.77 15.66 -5.60
N LEU A 267 -14.81 15.40 -6.49
CA LEU A 267 -15.02 15.41 -7.93
C LEU A 267 -15.78 14.16 -8.41
N LEU A 268 -15.65 13.05 -7.68
CA LEU A 268 -16.26 11.76 -8.01
C LEU A 268 -17.28 11.38 -6.94
N LYS A 269 -18.56 11.68 -7.22
CA LYS A 269 -19.68 11.46 -6.28
C LYS A 269 -19.89 9.99 -5.88
N ASP A 270 -19.51 9.06 -6.74
CA ASP A 270 -19.70 7.62 -6.52
C ASP A 270 -18.50 6.97 -5.81
N ASP A 271 -17.40 7.71 -5.60
CA ASP A 271 -16.19 7.21 -4.96
C ASP A 271 -16.16 7.57 -3.46
N THR A 272 -16.88 6.74 -2.70
CA THR A 272 -17.29 7.02 -1.31
C THR A 272 -16.57 6.15 -0.27
N ASP A 273 -15.93 5.08 -0.72
CA ASP A 273 -15.20 4.11 0.12
C ASP A 273 -14.11 3.43 -0.71
N TYR A 274 -13.16 2.78 -0.03
CA TYR A 274 -12.21 1.87 -0.65
C TYR A 274 -12.98 0.66 -1.20
N GLY A 275 -13.31 0.68 -2.50
CA GLY A 275 -14.25 -0.25 -3.12
C GLY A 275 -13.92 -1.74 -3.00
N ILE A 276 -12.70 -2.10 -2.54
CA ILE A 276 -12.25 -3.47 -2.30
C ILE A 276 -11.70 -3.57 -0.87
N ASN A 277 -12.50 -4.15 0.01
CA ASN A 277 -12.18 -4.37 1.42
C ASN A 277 -11.95 -5.87 1.69
N LEU A 278 -10.81 -6.24 2.27
CA LEU A 278 -10.54 -7.63 2.70
C LEU A 278 -11.35 -8.02 3.95
N PHE A 279 -11.84 -7.04 4.70
CA PHE A 279 -12.62 -7.24 5.92
C PHE A 279 -13.89 -6.41 5.85
N LYS A 280 -15.01 -6.95 6.33
CA LYS A 280 -16.27 -6.20 6.41
C LYS A 280 -16.15 -5.12 7.49
N PRO A 281 -16.20 -3.83 7.14
CA PRO A 281 -16.09 -2.75 8.13
C PRO A 281 -17.34 -2.73 9.02
N LYS A 282 -17.16 -2.57 10.34
CA LYS A 282 -18.26 -2.27 11.28
C LYS A 282 -18.44 -0.75 11.44
N SER A 283 -18.60 -0.07 10.31
CA SER A 283 -18.60 1.40 10.22
C SER A 283 -19.68 2.05 11.08
N SER A 284 -20.92 1.56 11.01
CA SER A 284 -22.06 2.13 11.75
C SER A 284 -21.88 2.08 13.28
N VAL A 285 -21.40 0.97 13.81
CA VAL A 285 -21.17 0.80 15.26
C VAL A 285 -20.07 1.74 15.74
N CYS A 286 -18.99 1.86 14.97
CA CYS A 286 -17.87 2.74 15.32
C CYS A 286 -18.26 4.23 15.23
N MET A 287 -18.94 4.63 14.16
CA MET A 287 -19.35 6.02 13.96
C MET A 287 -20.38 6.49 14.97
N ASN A 288 -21.33 5.63 15.35
CA ASN A 288 -22.29 5.95 16.41
C ASN A 288 -21.59 6.18 17.75
N TRP A 289 -20.63 5.31 18.11
CA TRP A 289 -19.86 5.48 19.34
C TRP A 289 -19.00 6.76 19.31
N LEU A 290 -18.38 7.08 18.17
CA LEU A 290 -17.55 8.28 18.01
C LEU A 290 -18.38 9.56 18.15
N SER A 291 -19.62 9.55 17.64
CA SER A 291 -20.54 10.68 17.72
C SER A 291 -20.93 11.07 19.15
N ASP A 292 -20.84 10.11 20.09
CA ASP A 292 -21.14 10.33 21.51
C ASP A 292 -19.93 10.85 22.32
N LYS A 293 -18.79 11.10 21.68
CA LYS A 293 -17.55 11.56 22.34
C LYS A 293 -17.29 13.05 22.13
N PRO A 294 -16.73 13.75 23.13
CA PRO A 294 -16.28 15.13 22.95
C PRO A 294 -15.27 15.26 21.80
N ILE A 295 -15.26 16.43 21.16
CA ILE A 295 -14.32 16.75 20.08
C ILE A 295 -12.88 16.60 20.60
N SER A 296 -12.03 15.95 19.80
CA SER A 296 -10.59 15.74 20.09
C SER A 296 -10.30 14.94 21.38
N SER A 297 -11.25 14.17 21.91
CA SER A 297 -11.07 13.36 23.12
C SER A 297 -10.72 11.89 22.86
N VAL A 298 -10.83 11.44 21.62
CA VAL A 298 -10.60 10.04 21.22
C VAL A 298 -9.21 9.90 20.61
N VAL A 299 -8.48 8.87 21.03
CA VAL A 299 -7.26 8.43 20.35
C VAL A 299 -7.60 7.20 19.53
N SER A 300 -7.46 7.33 18.21
CA SER A 300 -7.60 6.22 17.28
C SER A 300 -6.28 5.46 17.22
N LEU A 301 -6.32 4.16 17.50
CA LEU A 301 -5.17 3.26 17.33
C LEU A 301 -5.49 2.27 16.22
N GLY A 302 -4.88 2.50 15.06
CA GLY A 302 -4.82 1.53 13.96
C GLY A 302 -3.42 0.94 13.91
N THR A 303 -3.29 -0.36 14.14
CA THR A 303 -2.05 -1.09 13.87
C THR A 303 -2.26 -1.88 12.60
N ALA A 304 -1.68 -1.47 11.47
CA ALA A 304 -1.63 -2.30 10.27
C ALA A 304 -0.73 -3.50 10.56
N LEU A 305 -1.31 -4.54 11.14
CA LEU A 305 -0.58 -5.66 11.68
C LEU A 305 -0.55 -6.78 10.65
N VAL A 306 0.48 -6.80 9.80
CA VAL A 306 0.96 -8.05 9.21
C VAL A 306 1.72 -8.83 10.30
N LEU A 307 1.10 -9.04 11.47
CA LEU A 307 1.49 -10.13 12.36
C LEU A 307 0.51 -11.26 12.07
N TYR A 308 1.06 -12.42 11.73
CA TYR A 308 0.36 -13.70 11.71
C TYR A 308 -0.67 -13.79 12.85
N ILE A 309 -1.96 -13.81 12.51
CA ILE A 309 -3.01 -13.96 13.51
C ILE A 309 -3.90 -15.16 13.21
N ASN A 310 -3.67 -16.15 14.07
CA ASN A 310 -4.61 -17.17 14.43
C ASN A 310 -5.82 -16.52 15.16
N ARG A 311 -7.02 -16.95 14.77
CA ARG A 311 -8.34 -16.39 15.10
C ARG A 311 -8.53 -16.13 16.61
N ASN A 312 -9.06 -14.95 16.98
CA ASN A 312 -10.16 -14.70 17.94
C ASN A 312 -10.09 -13.35 18.70
N GLY A 313 -11.19 -12.55 18.62
CA GLY A 313 -11.69 -11.63 19.67
C GLY A 313 -11.22 -10.15 19.66
N GLY A 314 -12.15 -9.20 19.83
CA GLY A 314 -11.89 -7.74 19.98
C GLY A 314 -12.24 -7.20 21.39
N PHE A 315 -11.84 -5.95 21.71
CA PHE A 315 -11.92 -5.36 23.05
C PHE A 315 -12.42 -3.90 23.09
N LEU A 316 -13.14 -3.52 24.16
CA LEU A 316 -13.56 -2.17 24.54
C LEU A 316 -13.24 -1.97 26.04
N GLU A 317 -12.26 -1.15 26.42
CA GLU A 317 -12.08 -0.73 27.82
C GLU A 317 -11.44 0.66 27.95
N ARG A 318 -11.79 1.34 29.04
CA ARG A 318 -11.22 2.63 29.46
C ARG A 318 -9.89 2.41 30.17
N MET A 319 -8.82 3.07 29.71
CA MET A 319 -7.52 3.04 30.41
C MET A 319 -7.59 3.82 31.72
N LYS A 320 -7.58 3.09 32.84
CA LYS A 320 -7.76 3.64 34.20
C LYS A 320 -6.67 4.63 34.64
N GLY A 321 -5.49 4.63 34.00
CA GLY A 321 -4.37 5.53 34.33
C GLY A 321 -4.32 6.86 33.55
N THR A 322 -4.99 6.94 32.39
CA THR A 322 -4.91 8.14 31.52
C THR A 322 -6.24 8.86 31.36
N GLY A 323 -7.36 8.21 31.73
CA GLY A 323 -8.71 8.76 31.52
C GLY A 323 -9.14 8.84 30.05
N VAL A 324 -8.34 8.28 29.14
CA VAL A 324 -8.60 8.29 27.69
C VAL A 324 -9.34 7.02 27.29
N ASP A 325 -10.45 7.19 26.58
CA ASP A 325 -11.14 6.09 25.90
C ASP A 325 -10.35 5.73 24.62
N VAL A 326 -9.94 4.47 24.47
CA VAL A 326 -9.15 3.98 23.32
C VAL A 326 -9.99 2.98 22.52
N ILE A 327 -10.01 3.16 21.19
CA ILE A 327 -10.51 2.14 20.27
C ILE A 327 -9.32 1.55 19.51
N GLY A 328 -9.17 0.23 19.58
CA GLY A 328 -8.39 -0.53 18.60
C GLY A 328 -9.27 -0.78 17.38
N LEU A 329 -8.89 -0.21 16.23
CA LEU A 329 -9.67 -0.33 14.99
C LEU A 329 -9.25 -1.51 14.12
N ASP A 330 -8.24 -2.29 14.54
CA ASP A 330 -7.81 -3.49 13.82
C ASP A 330 -8.09 -4.77 14.65
N TRP A 331 -8.71 -5.76 14.01
CA TRP A 331 -9.17 -7.01 14.61
C TRP A 331 -8.01 -8.00 14.75
N THR A 332 -7.01 -7.63 15.55
CA THR A 332 -5.76 -8.39 15.54
C THR A 332 -4.98 -8.28 16.85
N VAL A 333 -5.66 -8.42 17.99
CA VAL A 333 -4.98 -8.67 19.28
C VAL A 333 -5.65 -9.81 20.03
N GLY A 334 -4.99 -10.96 20.08
CA GLY A 334 -5.40 -12.07 20.94
C GLY A 334 -5.31 -11.70 22.43
N TYR A 335 -6.41 -11.92 23.16
CA TYR A 335 -6.61 -11.54 24.58
C TYR A 335 -5.46 -11.92 25.53
N GLY A 336 -4.77 -13.05 25.28
CA GLY A 336 -3.68 -13.55 26.14
C GLY A 336 -2.41 -12.67 26.12
N ARG A 337 -2.01 -12.15 24.95
CA ARG A 337 -0.73 -11.45 24.78
C ARG A 337 -0.79 -9.98 25.22
N TRP A 338 -1.99 -9.39 25.24
CA TRP A 338 -2.22 -8.02 25.72
C TRP A 338 -2.01 -7.88 27.24
N LYS A 339 -2.51 -8.83 28.05
CA LYS A 339 -2.30 -8.82 29.51
C LYS A 339 -0.82 -8.94 29.89
N GLU A 340 -0.04 -9.72 29.16
CA GLU A 340 1.39 -9.87 29.42
C GLU A 340 2.19 -8.60 29.07
N THR A 341 1.79 -7.90 28.01
CA THR A 341 2.52 -6.73 27.49
C THR A 341 2.09 -5.42 28.15
N PHE A 342 0.80 -5.25 28.43
CA PHE A 342 0.22 -3.98 28.90
C PHE A 342 -0.46 -4.09 30.28
N GLY A 343 -0.73 -5.29 30.78
CA GLY A 343 -1.34 -5.51 32.12
C GLY A 343 -0.41 -5.22 33.30
N LYS A 344 0.80 -4.71 33.06
CA LYS A 344 1.74 -4.29 34.12
C LYS A 344 1.68 -2.80 34.45
N TRP A 345 0.85 -2.02 33.76
CA TRP A 345 0.56 -0.63 34.14
C TRP A 345 -0.60 -0.61 35.15
N ASN A 346 -0.31 -1.03 36.39
CA ASN A 346 -1.21 -0.89 37.54
C ASN A 346 -1.23 0.55 38.05
#